data_AF-A0A0S8CYC4-F1
#
_entry.id   AF-A0A0S8CYC4-F1
#
_cell.length_a   1.000
_cell.length_b   1.000
_cell.length_c   1.000
_cell.angle_alpha   90.00
_cell.angle_beta   90.00
_cell.angle_gamma   90.00
#
_symmetry.space_group_name_H-M   'P 1'
#
loop_
_entity.id
_entity.type
_entity.pdbx_description
1 polymer ?
#
loop_
_entity_poly.entity_id
_entity_poly.type
_entity_poly.pdbx_seq_one_letter_code
_entity_poly.pdbx_strand_id
1 'polypeptide(L)'
;MANYIDPQSLGLLPRTVVEEIDTETLAIVINRKSRIIMADGRKILAKAEKIKQAKPGCKVVLKTTAPLCNKTLQYFADHGIGVIRQ
;
A
#
# COMPACT_ATOMS: atom_id res chain seq x y z
N MET A 1 15.00 3.92 11.74
CA MET A 1 14.10 2.85 12.23
C MET A 1 12.80 3.00 11.46
N ALA A 2 12.21 1.89 10.98
CA ALA A 2 10.90 1.94 10.33
C ALA A 2 9.82 2.02 11.41
N ASN A 3 8.89 2.97 11.29
CA ASN A 3 7.77 3.12 12.19
C ASN A 3 6.58 2.33 11.63
N TYR A 4 6.16 1.28 12.34
CA TYR A 4 5.01 0.49 11.92
C TYR A 4 3.75 0.94 12.65
N ILE A 5 2.66 1.06 11.91
CA ILE A 5 1.35 1.40 12.45
C ILE A 5 0.54 0.12 12.59
N ASP A 6 -0.22 0.01 13.68
CA ASP A 6 -1.18 -1.07 13.83
C ASP A 6 -2.25 -1.00 12.72
N PRO A 7 -2.32 -2.01 11.82
CA PRO A 7 -3.31 -2.03 10.75
C PRO A 7 -4.76 -2.07 11.25
N GLN A 8 -5.03 -2.59 12.45
CA GLN A 8 -6.41 -2.67 12.97
C GLN A 8 -6.97 -1.28 13.28
N SER A 9 -6.12 -0.37 13.78
CA SER A 9 -6.47 1.05 13.98
C SER A 9 -6.93 1.75 12.69
N LEU A 10 -6.53 1.22 11.52
CA LEU A 10 -6.87 1.73 10.19
C LEU A 10 -8.00 0.93 9.50
N GLY A 11 -8.69 0.03 10.23
CA GLY A 11 -9.75 -0.82 9.67
C GLY A 11 -9.26 -1.90 8.71
N LEU A 12 -7.96 -2.21 8.74
CA LEU A 12 -7.32 -3.25 7.96
C LEU A 12 -7.20 -4.55 8.76
N LEU A 13 -6.88 -5.62 8.05
CA LEU A 13 -6.63 -6.91 8.68
C LEU A 13 -5.25 -6.92 9.36
N PRO A 14 -5.08 -7.58 10.52
CA PRO A 14 -3.83 -7.63 11.29
C PRO A 14 -2.59 -8.06 10.49
N ARG A 15 -2.81 -8.91 9.49
CA ARG A 15 -1.77 -9.39 8.55
C ARG A 15 -1.28 -8.35 7.54
N THR A 16 -1.80 -7.13 7.57
CA THR A 16 -1.35 -6.05 6.68
C THR A 16 -0.25 -5.27 7.37
N VAL A 17 0.89 -5.15 6.73
CA VAL A 17 1.99 -4.33 7.25
C VAL A 17 1.81 -2.91 6.71
N VAL A 18 1.71 -1.94 7.61
CA VAL A 18 1.67 -0.52 7.28
C VAL A 18 2.87 0.16 7.94
N GLU A 19 3.67 0.82 7.13
CA GLU A 19 4.86 1.56 7.56
C GLU A 19 4.61 3.05 7.34
N GLU A 20 4.94 3.86 8.34
CA GLU A 20 4.98 5.31 8.21
C GLU A 20 6.30 5.72 7.57
N ILE A 21 6.23 6.31 6.37
CA ILE A 21 7.41 6.79 5.63
C ILE A 21 7.78 8.18 6.13
N ASP A 22 6.77 9.02 6.32
CA ASP A 22 6.83 10.35 6.90
C ASP A 22 5.48 10.68 7.55
N THR A 23 5.36 11.86 8.15
CA THR A 23 4.16 12.30 8.89
C THR A 23 2.86 12.26 8.07
N GLU A 24 2.96 12.35 6.74
CA GLU A 24 1.82 12.44 5.83
C GLU A 24 1.71 11.23 4.90
N THR A 25 2.69 10.32 4.90
CA THR A 25 2.77 9.22 3.93
C THR A 25 2.84 7.87 4.63
N LEU A 26 1.87 7.01 4.31
CA LEU A 26 1.81 5.62 4.74
C LEU A 26 2.09 4.67 3.58
N ALA A 27 2.92 3.67 3.84
CA ALA A 27 3.24 2.61 2.92
C ALA A 27 2.57 1.30 3.32
N ILE A 28 1.83 0.70 2.39
CA ILE A 28 1.44 -0.71 2.49
C ILE A 28 2.65 -1.53 2.06
N VAL A 29 3.19 -2.35 2.96
CA VAL A 29 4.39 -3.16 2.67
C VAL A 29 3.98 -4.55 2.21
N ILE A 30 4.44 -4.95 1.02
CA ILE A 30 4.21 -6.30 0.48
C ILE A 30 5.53 -6.82 -0.08
N ASN A 31 6.18 -7.71 0.66
CA ASN A 31 7.44 -8.32 0.23
C ASN A 31 7.20 -9.80 -0.06
N ARG A 32 7.25 -10.18 -1.34
CA ARG A 32 7.10 -11.56 -1.78
C ARG A 32 7.83 -11.79 -3.11
N LYS A 33 8.22 -13.03 -3.38
CA LYS A 33 8.91 -13.41 -4.62
C LYS A 33 8.02 -13.33 -5.87
N SER A 34 6.72 -13.59 -5.72
CA SER A 34 5.78 -13.66 -6.84
C SER A 34 5.24 -12.30 -7.27
N ARG A 35 5.01 -12.14 -8.58
CA ARG A 35 4.55 -10.90 -9.20
C ARG A 35 3.21 -10.42 -8.63
N ILE A 36 3.07 -9.12 -8.39
CA ILE A 36 1.80 -8.45 -8.08
C ILE A 36 1.00 -8.30 -9.37
N ILE A 37 -0.15 -8.96 -9.42
CA ILE A 37 -1.07 -8.93 -10.58
C ILE A 37 -2.30 -8.08 -10.27
N MET A 38 -3.19 -7.88 -11.24
CA MET A 38 -4.38 -7.03 -11.08
C MET A 38 -5.31 -7.45 -9.95
N ALA A 39 -5.42 -8.76 -9.68
CA ALA A 39 -6.23 -9.24 -8.56
C ALA A 39 -5.67 -8.76 -7.21
N ASP A 40 -4.35 -8.72 -7.07
CA ASP A 40 -3.69 -8.12 -5.91
C ASP A 40 -3.86 -6.61 -5.92
N GLY A 41 -3.71 -5.97 -7.09
CA GLY A 41 -3.85 -4.53 -7.25
C GLY A 41 -5.18 -3.99 -6.73
N ARG A 42 -6.30 -4.63 -7.08
CA ARG A 42 -7.62 -4.27 -6.55
C ARG A 42 -7.72 -4.41 -5.03
N LYS A 43 -7.13 -5.47 -4.47
CA LYS A 43 -7.10 -5.67 -3.00
C LYS A 43 -6.25 -4.60 -2.31
N ILE A 44 -5.14 -4.19 -2.92
CA ILE A 44 -4.25 -3.14 -2.40
C ILE A 44 -4.96 -1.79 -2.43
N LEU A 45 -5.64 -1.45 -3.53
CA LEU A 45 -6.45 -0.23 -3.62
C LEU A 45 -7.53 -0.21 -2.54
N ALA A 46 -8.28 -1.30 -2.34
CA ALA A 46 -9.30 -1.37 -1.30
C ALA A 46 -8.73 -1.14 0.11
N LYS A 47 -7.49 -1.58 0.37
CA LYS A 47 -6.78 -1.27 1.62
C LYS A 47 -6.37 0.20 1.68
N ALA A 48 -5.85 0.75 0.59
CA ALA A 48 -5.45 2.15 0.53
C ALA A 48 -6.62 3.09 0.78
N GLU A 49 -7.79 2.80 0.22
CA GLU A 49 -9.01 3.59 0.47
C GLU A 49 -9.44 3.54 1.95
N LYS A 50 -9.34 2.38 2.61
CA LYS A 50 -9.59 2.31 4.06
C LYS A 50 -8.62 3.16 4.88
N ILE A 51 -7.34 3.17 4.50
CA ILE A 51 -6.34 4.03 5.15
C ILE A 51 -6.69 5.50 4.96
N LYS A 52 -7.04 5.91 3.74
CA LYS A 52 -7.45 7.30 3.44
C LYS A 52 -8.71 7.71 4.21
N GLN A 53 -9.65 6.79 4.42
CA GLN A 53 -10.84 7.03 5.23
C GLN A 53 -10.51 7.19 6.72
N ALA A 54 -9.61 6.36 7.24
CA ALA A 54 -9.18 6.42 8.63
C ALA A 54 -8.28 7.64 8.94
N LYS A 55 -7.44 8.04 7.99
CA LYS A 55 -6.54 9.20 8.09
C LYS A 55 -6.66 10.09 6.84
N PRO A 56 -7.69 10.95 6.77
CA PRO A 56 -7.90 11.86 5.65
C PRO A 56 -6.68 12.76 5.42
N GLY A 57 -6.36 13.02 4.15
CA GLY A 57 -5.19 13.83 3.74
C GLY A 57 -3.86 13.06 3.69
N CYS A 58 -3.82 11.83 4.18
CA CYS A 58 -2.63 10.99 4.10
C CYS A 58 -2.42 10.42 2.68
N LYS A 59 -1.17 10.47 2.20
CA LYS A 59 -0.75 9.79 0.98
C LYS A 59 -0.52 8.32 1.26
N VAL A 60 -1.04 7.45 0.39
CA VAL A 60 -0.83 6.00 0.50
C VAL A 60 0.00 5.51 -0.67
N VAL A 61 1.09 4.81 -0.37
CA VAL A 61 1.99 4.21 -1.36
C VAL A 61 2.10 2.70 -1.15
N LEU A 62 2.46 1.97 -2.19
CA LEU A 62 2.83 0.56 -2.11
C LEU A 62 4.36 0.46 -2.04
N LYS A 63 4.88 -0.15 -0.97
CA LYS A 63 6.31 -0.46 -0.84
C LYS A 63 6.52 -1.96 -1.00
N THR A 64 7.34 -2.36 -1.97
CA THR A 64 7.41 -3.77 -2.35
C THR A 64 8.72 -4.15 -3.04
N THR A 65 9.22 -5.35 -2.73
CA THR A 65 10.28 -6.04 -3.49
C THR A 65 9.73 -6.93 -4.61
N ALA A 66 8.41 -7.12 -4.68
CA ALA A 66 7.79 -8.01 -5.65
C ALA A 66 7.79 -7.37 -7.05
N PRO A 67 7.99 -8.14 -8.13
CA PRO A 67 7.82 -7.61 -9.48
C PRO A 67 6.37 -7.18 -9.69
N LEU A 68 6.12 -6.12 -10.46
CA LEU A 68 4.77 -5.64 -10.80
C LEU A 68 4.47 -5.88 -12.27
N CYS A 69 3.21 -6.19 -12.59
CA CYS A 69 2.74 -6.17 -13.97
C CYS A 69 2.44 -4.73 -14.40
N ASN A 70 2.75 -4.36 -15.65
CA ASN A 70 2.55 -2.99 -16.17
C ASN A 70 1.12 -2.49 -16.00
N LYS A 71 0.11 -3.34 -16.28
CA LYS A 71 -1.30 -2.98 -16.05
C LYS A 71 -1.60 -2.64 -14.59
N THR A 72 -0.95 -3.31 -13.65
CA THR A 72 -1.13 -3.04 -12.22
C THR A 72 -0.44 -1.74 -11.81
N LEU A 73 0.73 -1.46 -12.39
CA LEU A 73 1.43 -0.19 -12.20
C LEU A 73 0.59 0.98 -12.71
N GLN A 74 0.04 0.86 -13.92
CA GLN A 74 -0.86 1.87 -14.49
C GLN A 74 -2.10 2.06 -13.62
N TYR A 75 -2.73 0.95 -13.20
CA TYR A 75 -3.89 1.00 -12.33
C TYR A 75 -3.62 1.74 -11.01
N PHE A 76 -2.44 1.57 -10.42
CA PHE A 76 -2.06 2.33 -9.23
C PHE A 76 -1.86 3.82 -9.53
N ALA A 77 -1.19 4.17 -10.63
CA ALA A 77 -1.02 5.56 -11.05
C ALA A 77 -2.38 6.26 -11.26
N ASP A 78 -3.32 5.59 -11.94
CA ASP A 78 -4.67 6.11 -12.21
C ASP A 78 -5.48 6.39 -10.92
N HIS A 79 -5.17 5.68 -9.83
CA HIS A 79 -5.81 5.85 -8.52
C HIS A 79 -4.95 6.63 -7.50
N GLY A 80 -3.86 7.25 -7.96
CA GLY A 80 -2.98 8.07 -7.12
C GLY A 80 -2.18 7.26 -6.08
N ILE A 81 -1.92 5.97 -6.33
CA ILE A 81 -1.06 5.13 -5.48
C ILE A 81 0.35 5.10 -6.07
N GLY A 82 1.31 5.66 -5.34
CA GLY A 82 2.74 5.56 -5.68
C GLY A 82 3.29 4.16 -5.41
N VAL A 83 4.33 3.75 -6.14
CA VAL A 83 5.04 2.48 -5.90
C VAL A 83 6.50 2.74 -5.59
N ILE A 84 6.95 2.31 -4.42
CA ILE A 84 8.35 2.35 -3.97
C ILE A 84 8.92 0.93 -4.07
N ARG A 85 9.95 0.77 -4.91
CA ARG A 85 10.68 -0.51 -5.02
C ARG A 85 11.81 -0.55 -4.00
N GLN A 86 11.96 -1.69 -3.33
CA GLN A 86 13.07 -2.01 -2.43
C GLN A 86 14.03 -3.01 -3.06
#